data_AF-A0A310SQX0-F1
#
_entry.id   AF-A0A310SQX0-F1
#
_cell.length_a   1.000
_cell.length_b   1.000
_cell.length_c   1.000
_cell.angle_alpha   90.00
_cell.angle_beta   90.00
_cell.angle_gamma   90.00
#
_symmetry.space_group_name_H-M   'P 1'
#
loop_
_entity.id
_entity.type
_entity.pdbx_description
1 polymer ?
#
loop_
_entity_poly.entity_id
_entity_poly.type
_entity_poly.pdbx_seq_one_letter_code
_entity_poly.pdbx_strand_id
1 'polypeptide(L)'
;MSIMPLWPNLQPRATDPLWFNADRPCDDESEVTALEAEHQAWREHVRVQGYDHIPIGKTVSDFRGSEEEEEEEEEEEGEGEEEEESDTHEEEEEELDEIDMEVSYSHQQQTSSPTDTVTDPVSIRMVSTHTGRYT
;
A
#
# COMPACT_ATOMS: atom_id res chain seq x y z
N MET A 1 -1.17 36.32 -55.37
CA MET A 1 -0.51 35.88 -54.13
C MET A 1 -0.24 34.39 -54.27
N SER A 2 1.01 33.94 -54.13
CA SER A 2 1.34 32.52 -54.23
C SER A 2 1.11 31.87 -52.87
N ILE A 3 0.27 30.83 -52.82
CA ILE A 3 0.12 29.97 -51.64
C ILE A 3 1.29 28.99 -51.65
N MET A 4 2.18 29.08 -50.67
CA MET A 4 3.14 28.01 -50.42
C MET A 4 2.38 26.83 -49.80
N PRO A 5 2.47 25.62 -50.35
CA PRO A 5 1.88 24.45 -49.73
C PRO A 5 2.64 24.15 -48.44
N LEU A 6 1.90 24.09 -47.32
CA LEU A 6 2.44 23.64 -46.05
C LEU A 6 2.48 22.13 -46.07
N TRP A 7 3.67 21.55 -45.83
CA TRP A 7 3.84 20.12 -45.74
C TRP A 7 3.46 19.63 -44.33
N PRO A 8 2.80 18.47 -44.20
CA PRO A 8 2.49 17.91 -42.89
C PRO A 8 3.78 17.52 -42.17
N ASN A 9 3.74 17.56 -40.84
CA ASN A 9 4.85 17.06 -40.01
C ASN A 9 4.93 15.53 -40.12
N LEU A 10 6.10 15.01 -40.48
CA LEU A 10 6.40 13.58 -40.63
C LEU A 10 7.22 13.00 -39.47
N GLN A 11 7.39 13.77 -38.40
CA GLN A 11 8.06 13.27 -37.20
C GLN A 11 7.18 12.22 -36.49
N PRO A 12 7.82 11.21 -35.86
CA PRO A 12 7.10 10.24 -35.06
C PRO A 12 6.36 10.91 -33.91
N ARG A 13 5.31 10.25 -33.43
CA ARG A 13 4.53 10.76 -32.30
C ARG A 13 5.40 10.79 -31.05
N ALA A 14 5.20 11.84 -30.26
CA ALA A 14 5.90 12.01 -29.00
C ALA A 14 5.52 10.95 -27.96
N THR A 15 4.32 10.35 -28.06
CA THR A 15 3.84 9.25 -27.23
C THR A 15 3.47 8.06 -28.10
N ASP A 16 3.82 6.86 -27.62
CA ASP A 16 3.47 5.59 -28.28
C ASP A 16 2.83 4.66 -27.24
N PRO A 17 1.69 4.03 -27.55
CA PRO A 17 1.12 2.97 -26.72
C PRO A 17 2.07 1.81 -26.43
N LEU A 18 3.17 1.62 -27.16
CA LEU A 18 4.15 0.59 -26.83
C LEU A 18 4.93 0.88 -25.54
N TRP A 19 5.10 2.15 -25.18
CA TRP A 19 5.89 2.55 -24.00
C TRP A 19 5.19 3.55 -23.08
N PHE A 20 4.02 4.05 -23.47
CA PHE A 20 3.18 4.93 -22.67
C PHE A 20 1.71 4.50 -22.77
N ASN A 21 1.28 3.69 -21.80
CA ASN A 21 -0.12 3.27 -21.62
C ASN A 21 -0.63 3.78 -20.28
N ALA A 22 -1.13 5.02 -20.25
CA ALA A 22 -1.76 5.58 -19.06
C ALA A 22 -3.11 4.89 -18.77
N ASP A 23 -3.95 4.74 -19.80
CA ASP A 23 -5.30 4.20 -19.66
C ASP A 23 -5.36 2.76 -20.15
N ARG A 24 -4.62 1.86 -19.48
CA ARG A 24 -4.75 0.44 -19.78
C ARG A 24 -6.11 -0.04 -19.25
N PRO A 25 -6.98 -0.62 -20.10
CA PRO A 25 -8.19 -1.25 -19.58
C PRO A 25 -7.77 -2.36 -18.61
N CYS A 26 -8.18 -2.22 -17.35
CA CYS A 26 -8.02 -3.17 -16.28
C CYS A 26 -9.38 -3.45 -15.64
N ASP A 27 -9.47 -4.57 -14.93
CA ASP A 27 -10.66 -5.00 -14.20
C ASP A 27 -10.39 -4.79 -12.71
N ASP A 28 -10.69 -3.59 -12.24
CA ASP A 28 -10.38 -3.14 -10.87
C ASP A 28 -11.05 -4.03 -9.82
N GLU A 29 -12.26 -4.53 -10.10
CA GLU A 29 -13.00 -5.42 -9.19
C GLU A 29 -12.23 -6.73 -8.95
N SER A 30 -11.60 -7.27 -10.00
CA SER A 30 -10.80 -8.48 -9.89
C SER A 30 -9.53 -8.28 -9.06
N GLU A 31 -8.90 -7.10 -9.17
CA GLU A 31 -7.72 -6.73 -8.38
C GLU A 31 -8.10 -6.55 -6.91
N VAL A 32 -9.18 -5.81 -6.64
CA VAL A 32 -9.71 -5.62 -5.27
C VAL A 32 -10.05 -6.96 -4.63
N THR A 33 -10.79 -7.82 -5.33
CA THR A 33 -11.15 -9.15 -4.82
C THR A 33 -9.91 -9.98 -4.47
N ALA A 34 -8.86 -9.92 -5.29
CA ALA A 34 -7.61 -10.64 -5.02
C ALA A 34 -6.90 -10.11 -3.76
N LEU A 35 -6.85 -8.79 -3.59
CA LEU A 35 -6.26 -8.16 -2.41
C LEU A 35 -7.04 -8.48 -1.13
N GLU A 36 -8.37 -8.43 -1.19
CA GLU A 36 -9.23 -8.79 -0.06
C GLU A 36 -9.05 -10.27 0.34
N ALA A 37 -8.95 -11.16 -0.64
CA ALA A 37 -8.70 -12.58 -0.40
C ALA A 37 -7.34 -12.83 0.26
N GLU A 38 -6.28 -12.16 -0.21
CA GLU A 38 -4.96 -12.21 0.41
C GLU A 38 -5.01 -11.71 1.86
N HIS A 39 -5.66 -10.58 2.09
CA HIS A 39 -5.81 -10.02 3.42
C HIS A 39 -6.59 -10.95 4.36
N GLN A 40 -7.67 -11.57 3.87
CA GLN A 40 -8.44 -12.53 4.66
C GLN A 40 -7.61 -13.78 5.00
N ALA A 41 -6.83 -14.28 4.06
CA ALA A 41 -5.91 -15.39 4.31
C ALA A 41 -4.84 -15.03 5.35
N TRP A 42 -4.32 -13.80 5.31
CA TRP A 42 -3.37 -13.31 6.30
C TRP A 42 -4.00 -13.21 7.70
N ARG A 43 -5.22 -12.68 7.81
CA ARG A 43 -5.96 -12.60 9.08
C ARG A 43 -6.18 -13.99 9.67
N GLU A 44 -6.59 -14.94 8.84
CA GLU A 44 -6.80 -16.32 9.27
C GLU A 44 -5.48 -16.96 9.74
N HIS A 45 -4.39 -16.74 8.99
CA HIS A 45 -3.07 -17.22 9.38
C HIS A 45 -2.67 -16.69 10.77
N VAL A 46 -2.83 -15.38 11.02
CA VAL A 46 -2.53 -14.76 12.31
C VAL A 46 -3.42 -15.33 13.42
N ARG A 47 -4.71 -15.54 13.14
CA ARG A 47 -5.68 -16.09 14.10
C ARG A 47 -5.28 -17.48 14.59
N VAL A 48 -4.84 -18.36 13.69
CA VAL A 48 -4.49 -19.74 14.02
C VAL A 48 -3.02 -19.95 14.33
N GLN A 49 -2.19 -18.91 14.15
CA GLN A 49 -0.77 -18.99 14.41
C GLN A 49 -0.52 -19.31 15.88
N GLY A 50 0.05 -20.49 16.15
CA GLY A 50 0.32 -20.92 17.51
C GLY A 50 -0.80 -21.73 18.17
N TYR A 51 -1.97 -21.87 17.53
CA TYR A 51 -3.13 -22.56 18.13
C TYR A 51 -2.86 -24.01 18.49
N ASP A 52 -2.05 -24.72 17.70
CA ASP A 52 -1.71 -26.13 17.98
C ASP A 52 -0.63 -26.31 19.06
N HIS A 53 -0.08 -25.22 19.61
CA HIS A 53 0.93 -25.31 20.66
C HIS A 53 0.27 -25.47 22.03
N ILE A 54 0.44 -26.66 22.61
CA ILE A 54 0.00 -26.94 23.97
C ILE A 54 0.93 -26.20 24.95
N PRO A 55 0.39 -25.39 25.88
CA PRO A 55 1.18 -24.71 26.89
C PRO A 55 1.95 -25.68 27.78
N ILE A 56 3.14 -25.29 28.23
CA ILE A 56 3.96 -26.11 29.13
C ILE A 56 3.17 -26.39 30.42
N GLY A 57 3.06 -27.67 30.79
CA GLY A 57 2.36 -28.11 32.00
C GLY A 57 0.85 -28.30 31.82
N LYS A 58 0.30 -28.12 30.62
CA LYS A 58 -1.09 -28.49 30.28
C LYS A 58 -1.10 -29.77 29.45
N THR A 59 -2.10 -30.62 29.64
CA THR A 59 -2.35 -31.75 28.74
C THR A 59 -3.21 -31.31 27.55
N VAL A 60 -3.25 -32.11 26.47
CA VAL A 60 -4.09 -31.84 25.30
C VAL A 60 -5.55 -31.66 25.72
N SER A 61 -6.03 -32.54 26.61
CA SER A 61 -7.40 -32.54 27.11
C SER A 61 -7.75 -31.28 27.91
N ASP A 62 -6.80 -30.73 28.67
CA ASP A 62 -7.03 -29.51 29.46
C ASP A 62 -6.99 -28.24 28.61
N PHE A 63 -6.19 -28.24 27.53
CA PHE A 63 -5.99 -27.05 26.70
C PHE A 63 -7.03 -26.91 25.60
N ARG A 64 -7.49 -28.01 25.00
CA ARG A 64 -8.53 -28.00 23.97
C ARG A 64 -9.95 -28.11 24.52
N GLY A 65 -10.09 -28.17 25.84
CA GLY A 65 -11.35 -28.56 26.49
C GLY A 65 -11.57 -30.06 26.32
N SER A 66 -12.06 -30.70 27.39
CA SER A 66 -12.70 -32.00 27.23
C SER A 66 -13.86 -31.81 26.25
N GLU A 67 -14.04 -32.72 25.29
CA GLU A 67 -15.16 -32.75 24.34
C GLU A 67 -16.55 -32.94 25.03
N GLU A 68 -16.62 -32.71 26.35
CA GLU A 68 -17.71 -33.06 27.27
C GLU A 68 -18.27 -31.84 28.03
N GLU A 69 -17.71 -30.63 27.85
CA GLU A 69 -18.37 -29.39 28.31
C GLU A 69 -19.37 -28.93 27.24
N GLU A 70 -20.54 -29.56 27.26
CA GLU A 70 -21.72 -29.21 26.49
C GLU A 70 -22.15 -27.76 26.77
N GLU A 71 -22.21 -26.97 25.71
CA GLU A 71 -23.17 -25.89 25.44
C GLU A 71 -23.91 -25.32 26.66
N GLU A 72 -23.32 -24.34 27.36
CA GLU A 72 -24.14 -23.33 28.02
C GLU A 72 -24.66 -22.39 26.93
N GLU A 73 -25.87 -22.66 26.45
CA GLU A 73 -26.66 -21.75 25.62
C GLU A 73 -26.82 -20.41 26.39
N GLU A 74 -26.00 -19.41 26.09
CA GLU A 74 -26.30 -18.03 26.50
C GLU A 74 -27.49 -17.55 25.66
N GLU A 75 -28.66 -17.46 26.28
CA GLU A 75 -29.84 -16.84 25.67
C GLU A 75 -29.52 -15.39 25.28
N GLU A 76 -29.48 -15.13 23.97
CA GLU A 76 -29.33 -13.80 23.37
C GLU A 76 -30.64 -13.01 23.60
N GLU A 77 -30.75 -12.37 24.76
CA GLU A 77 -31.78 -11.37 25.03
C GLU A 77 -31.44 -10.06 24.29
N GLY A 78 -32.14 -9.85 23.18
CA GLY A 78 -32.67 -8.53 22.83
C GLY A 78 -31.83 -7.68 21.89
N GLU A 79 -32.32 -7.56 20.65
CA GLU A 79 -31.97 -6.49 19.73
C GLU A 79 -32.25 -5.12 20.37
N GLY A 80 -31.18 -4.42 20.73
CA GLY A 80 -31.20 -3.00 21.05
C GLY A 80 -30.84 -2.21 19.79
N GLU A 81 -31.85 -1.82 19.03
CA GLU A 81 -31.73 -0.76 18.02
C GLU A 81 -31.42 0.56 18.74
N GLU A 82 -30.14 0.90 18.86
CA GLU A 82 -29.72 2.26 19.25
C GLU A 82 -29.48 3.06 17.96
N GLU A 83 -30.56 3.63 17.44
CA GLU A 83 -30.54 4.75 16.50
C GLU A 83 -30.08 6.04 17.22
N GLU A 84 -29.55 6.98 16.45
CA GLU A 84 -29.11 8.35 16.82
C GLU A 84 -27.70 8.39 17.46
N GLU A 85 -26.72 9.16 16.97
CA GLU A 85 -26.79 10.56 16.60
C GLU A 85 -25.57 10.99 15.75
N SER A 86 -25.85 11.90 14.81
CA SER A 86 -24.92 12.56 13.90
C SER A 86 -23.80 13.33 14.62
N ASP A 87 -22.54 12.88 14.52
CA ASP A 87 -21.38 13.73 14.82
C ASP A 87 -20.88 14.44 13.55
N THR A 88 -21.53 15.56 13.22
CA THR A 88 -20.97 16.58 12.34
C THR A 88 -19.79 17.25 13.04
N HIS A 89 -18.61 16.65 12.97
CA HIS A 89 -17.39 17.30 13.43
C HIS A 89 -17.08 18.50 12.51
N GLU A 90 -17.31 19.67 13.09
CA GLU A 90 -17.09 21.01 12.52
C GLU A 90 -15.65 21.17 12.03
N GLU A 91 -15.52 21.82 10.87
CA GLU A 91 -14.26 22.18 10.22
C GLU A 91 -13.38 23.02 11.16
N GLU A 92 -12.36 22.42 11.77
CA GLU A 92 -11.23 23.17 12.31
C GLU A 92 -10.17 23.25 11.20
N GLU A 93 -10.19 24.36 10.47
CA GLU A 93 -9.13 24.77 9.54
C GLU A 93 -7.81 24.87 10.33
N GLU A 94 -7.06 23.78 10.45
CA GLU A 94 -5.66 23.85 10.84
C GLU A 94 -4.90 24.58 9.73
N GLU A 95 -4.64 25.86 10.02
CA GLU A 95 -3.71 26.77 9.37
C GLU A 95 -2.45 25.99 8.95
N LEU A 96 -2.42 25.56 7.68
CA LEU A 96 -1.24 24.98 7.06
C LEU A 96 -0.17 26.08 7.04
N ASP A 97 0.70 26.06 8.05
CA ASP A 97 1.91 26.85 8.09
C ASP A 97 2.62 26.75 6.73
N GLU A 98 2.68 27.89 6.06
CA GLU A 98 3.30 28.11 4.76
C GLU A 98 4.78 27.70 4.83
N ILE A 99 5.07 26.44 4.54
CA ILE A 99 6.43 25.96 4.33
C ILE A 99 6.93 26.59 3.03
N ASP A 100 7.67 27.70 3.16
CA ASP A 100 8.40 28.32 2.06
C ASP A 100 9.43 27.34 1.53
N MET A 101 9.06 26.59 0.48
CA MET A 101 9.98 25.77 -0.28
C MET A 101 10.84 26.69 -1.14
N GLU A 102 11.86 27.30 -0.54
CA GLU A 102 12.90 27.98 -1.29
C GLU A 102 13.65 26.95 -2.15
N VAL A 103 13.22 26.78 -3.40
CA VAL A 103 14.02 26.09 -4.41
C VAL A 103 15.19 27.01 -4.72
N SER A 104 16.33 26.76 -4.06
CA SER A 104 17.61 27.33 -4.47
C SER A 104 17.95 26.80 -5.87
N TYR A 105 17.43 27.47 -6.90
CA TYR A 105 17.96 27.33 -8.25
C TYR A 105 19.37 27.91 -8.24
N SER A 106 20.36 27.04 -8.00
CA SER A 106 21.76 27.35 -8.27
C SER A 106 21.85 27.79 -9.73
N HIS A 107 21.95 29.10 -9.91
CA HIS A 107 22.05 29.77 -11.19
C HIS A 107 23.36 29.32 -11.84
N GLN A 108 23.31 28.27 -12.66
CA GLN A 108 24.46 27.80 -13.42
C GLN A 108 24.70 28.78 -14.57
N GLN A 109 25.32 29.91 -14.22
CA GLN A 109 26.05 30.70 -15.17
C GLN A 109 27.46 30.10 -15.33
N GLN A 110 27.81 29.91 -16.60
CA GLN A 110 29.16 29.82 -17.15
C GLN A 110 29.76 28.42 -17.29
N THR A 111 29.63 27.96 -18.53
CA THR A 111 30.62 27.24 -19.33
C THR A 111 32.07 27.37 -18.83
N SER A 112 32.71 26.26 -18.44
CA SER A 112 34.11 25.88 -18.74
C SER A 112 34.55 24.62 -17.96
N SER A 113 34.51 23.45 -18.62
CA SER A 113 35.41 22.27 -18.56
C SER A 113 35.95 21.71 -17.19
N PRO A 114 36.68 20.57 -17.14
CA PRO A 114 36.12 19.30 -16.70
C PRO A 114 36.93 18.64 -15.56
N THR A 115 36.29 18.22 -14.47
CA THR A 115 36.90 17.22 -13.57
C THR A 115 35.85 16.30 -12.95
N ASP A 116 35.97 15.05 -13.39
CA ASP A 116 35.62 13.81 -12.73
C ASP A 116 35.58 13.89 -11.19
N THR A 117 34.37 13.85 -10.63
CA THR A 117 34.11 13.12 -9.38
C THR A 117 32.80 12.39 -9.56
N VAL A 118 32.91 11.10 -9.89
CA VAL A 118 31.86 10.10 -9.71
C VAL A 118 31.23 10.30 -8.33
N THR A 119 29.98 10.75 -8.29
CA THR A 119 29.11 10.54 -7.15
C THR A 119 28.24 9.36 -7.54
N ASP A 120 28.59 8.18 -7.03
CA ASP A 120 27.77 6.98 -7.21
C ASP A 120 26.32 7.28 -6.84
N PRO A 121 25.32 6.84 -7.63
CA PRO A 121 23.94 6.97 -7.24
C PRO A 121 23.71 6.19 -5.94
N VAL A 122 23.16 6.87 -4.93
CA VAL A 122 22.75 6.27 -3.65
C VAL A 122 21.80 5.11 -3.95
N SER A 123 22.34 3.90 -3.88
CA SER A 123 21.57 2.67 -4.02
C SER A 123 20.94 2.36 -2.68
N ILE A 124 19.65 2.66 -2.52
CA ILE A 124 18.87 2.19 -1.38
C ILE A 124 18.65 0.68 -1.57
N ARG A 125 19.55 -0.11 -1.00
CA ARG A 125 19.42 -1.56 -0.97
C ARG A 125 18.43 -1.93 0.13
N MET A 126 17.24 -2.40 -0.24
CA MET A 126 16.33 -3.05 0.71
C MET A 126 17.04 -4.28 1.30
N VAL A 127 17.37 -4.21 2.58
CA VAL A 127 17.85 -5.38 3.33
C VAL A 127 16.64 -6.25 3.61
N SER A 128 16.49 -7.28 2.80
CA SER A 128 15.54 -8.35 3.08
C SER A 128 16.07 -9.13 4.29
N THR A 129 15.43 -8.98 5.45
CA THR A 129 15.74 -9.76 6.65
C THR A 129 15.22 -11.18 6.48
N HIS A 130 15.90 -11.97 5.66
CA HIS A 130 15.83 -13.41 5.74
C HIS A 130 16.74 -13.84 6.87
N THR A 131 16.20 -13.86 8.08
CA THR A 131 16.86 -14.54 9.20
C THR A 131 16.87 -16.02 8.88
N GLY A 132 17.92 -16.46 8.20
CA GLY A 132 18.26 -17.87 8.05
C GLY A 132 18.48 -18.47 9.43
N ARG A 133 17.59 -19.37 9.83
CA ARG A 133 17.87 -20.31 10.93
C ARG A 133 18.51 -21.54 10.29
N TYR A 134 19.84 -21.62 10.40
CA TYR A 134 20.55 -22.88 10.29
C TYR A 134 20.36 -23.65 11.61
N THR A 135 19.81 -24.86 11.52
CA THR A 135 20.43 -26.17 11.84
C THR A 135 19.37 -27.25 11.70
#